data_AF-A0A4T0C3C6-F1
#
_entry.id   AF-A0A4T0C3C6-F1
#
_cell.length_a   1.000
_cell.length_b   1.000
_cell.length_c   1.000
_cell.angle_alpha   90.00
_cell.angle_beta   90.00
_cell.angle_gamma   90.00
#
_symmetry.space_group_name_H-M   'P 1'
#
loop_
_entity.id
_entity.type
_entity.pdbx_description
1 polymer ?
#
loop_
_entity_poly.entity_id
_entity_poly.type
_entity_poly.pdbx_seq_one_letter_code
_entity_poly.pdbx_strand_id
1 'polypeptide(L)'
;MTQNFHYIMASSSPYSRSDTIAAVTDCYQFYIKLPYVALDALVFALKPNGWPDINTAELRSRGEPDEVINLLRHLPYLEHPSIRGGWTIDSSSSSSSSIQYHKGVCYNNNPDSIKSLPSHAFPIAELTDREGCHLLLDTQTGNITDYNVMANGIEGNWDIYEVYGIYKRHGWPENSFDREECKSELEQYLRDADY
;
A
#
# COMPACT_ATOMS: atom_id res chain seq x y z
N MET A 1 -44.90 -15.77 0.73
CA MET A 1 -44.16 -15.08 1.81
C MET A 1 -42.74 -14.91 1.32
N THR A 2 -42.44 -13.73 0.81
CA THR A 2 -41.22 -13.42 0.04
C THR A 2 -40.16 -12.94 1.03
N GLN A 3 -39.01 -13.59 1.01
CA GLN A 3 -37.89 -13.29 1.89
C GLN A 3 -37.15 -12.07 1.35
N ASN A 4 -37.14 -10.98 2.12
CA ASN A 4 -36.39 -9.76 1.80
C ASN A 4 -34.88 -10.05 1.91
N PHE A 5 -34.19 -10.08 0.77
CA PHE A 5 -32.73 -10.01 0.75
C PHE A 5 -32.32 -8.57 1.09
N HIS A 6 -31.73 -8.39 2.26
CA HIS A 6 -31.00 -7.17 2.61
C HIS A 6 -29.77 -7.10 1.69
N TYR A 7 -29.77 -6.18 0.74
CA TYR A 7 -28.57 -5.80 0.00
C TYR A 7 -27.63 -5.14 1.00
N ILE A 8 -26.57 -5.84 1.40
CA ILE A 8 -25.44 -5.19 2.09
C ILE A 8 -24.70 -4.45 0.98
N MET A 9 -25.09 -3.19 0.75
CA MET A 9 -24.27 -2.24 0.01
C MET A 9 -22.89 -2.26 0.68
N ALA A 10 -21.86 -2.71 -0.03
CA ALA A 10 -20.49 -2.53 0.42
C ALA A 10 -20.30 -1.03 0.64
N SER A 11 -20.24 -0.62 1.90
CA SER A 11 -19.96 0.75 2.25
C SER A 11 -18.57 1.05 1.72
N SER A 12 -18.48 1.83 0.65
CA SER A 12 -17.31 2.65 0.36
C SER A 12 -17.18 3.60 1.54
N SER A 13 -16.50 3.12 2.59
CA SER A 13 -16.13 4.00 3.69
C SER A 13 -15.13 4.97 3.10
N PRO A 14 -15.39 6.28 3.12
CA PRO A 14 -14.39 7.24 2.68
C PRO A 14 -13.16 7.08 3.57
N TYR A 15 -11.98 7.29 2.98
CA TYR A 15 -10.72 7.35 3.70
C TYR A 15 -10.88 8.08 5.04
N SER A 16 -10.47 7.40 6.10
CA SER A 16 -10.39 7.99 7.42
C SER A 16 -8.95 7.92 7.88
N ARG A 17 -8.32 9.07 7.96
CA ARG A 17 -6.93 9.22 8.45
C ARG A 17 -6.73 8.55 9.81
N SER A 18 -7.71 8.66 10.71
CA SER A 18 -7.63 7.99 12.02
C SER A 18 -7.69 6.48 11.89
N ASP A 19 -8.50 5.96 10.97
CA ASP A 19 -8.69 4.53 10.78
C ASP A 19 -7.45 3.93 10.11
N THR A 20 -6.81 4.64 9.19
CA THR A 20 -5.51 4.24 8.61
C THR A 20 -4.42 4.21 9.66
N ILE A 21 -4.32 5.22 10.54
CA ILE A 21 -3.36 5.22 11.65
C ILE A 21 -3.64 4.04 12.58
N ALA A 22 -4.92 3.75 12.88
CA ALA A 22 -5.31 2.61 13.71
C ALA A 22 -4.95 1.27 13.05
N ALA A 23 -5.23 1.08 11.76
CA ALA A 23 -4.91 -0.13 11.01
C ALA A 23 -3.41 -0.43 10.99
N VAL A 24 -2.57 0.59 10.71
CA VAL A 24 -1.10 0.44 10.77
C VAL A 24 -0.63 0.16 12.20
N THR A 25 -1.26 0.79 13.20
CA THR A 25 -0.97 0.53 14.61
C THR A 25 -1.25 -0.92 14.98
N ASP A 26 -2.43 -1.44 14.65
CA ASP A 26 -2.83 -2.81 14.95
C ASP A 26 -1.92 -3.82 14.23
N CYS A 27 -1.56 -3.52 12.98
CA CYS A 27 -0.62 -4.29 12.19
C CYS A 27 0.76 -4.38 12.88
N TYR A 28 1.36 -3.25 13.27
CA TYR A 28 2.66 -3.25 13.95
C TYR A 28 2.61 -3.82 15.37
N GLN A 29 1.50 -3.65 16.09
CA GLN A 29 1.28 -4.32 17.37
C GLN A 29 1.24 -5.85 17.25
N PHE A 30 0.81 -6.37 16.10
CA PHE A 30 0.95 -7.79 15.80
C PHE A 30 2.40 -8.17 15.53
N TYR A 31 3.12 -7.41 14.70
CA TYR A 31 4.53 -7.70 14.36
C TYR A 31 5.47 -7.71 15.56
N ILE A 32 5.33 -6.80 16.53
CA ILE A 32 6.17 -6.81 17.73
C ILE A 32 5.97 -8.05 18.63
N LYS A 33 4.91 -8.82 18.41
CA LYS A 33 4.68 -10.10 19.13
C LYS A 33 5.45 -11.26 18.48
N LEU A 34 6.02 -11.06 17.30
CA LEU A 34 6.83 -12.07 16.62
C LEU A 34 8.25 -12.11 17.20
N PRO A 35 8.90 -13.29 17.25
CA PRO A 35 10.16 -13.48 17.98
C PRO A 35 11.38 -12.73 17.43
N TYR A 36 11.27 -12.12 16.25
CA TYR A 36 12.37 -11.45 15.56
C TYR A 36 12.26 -9.93 15.57
N VAL A 37 11.25 -9.36 16.24
CA VAL A 37 11.07 -7.91 16.40
C VAL A 37 11.18 -7.57 17.87
N ALA A 38 11.95 -6.54 18.22
CA ALA A 38 12.05 -6.12 19.61
C ALA A 38 10.70 -5.60 20.12
N LEU A 39 10.31 -5.97 21.34
CA LEU A 39 9.02 -5.59 21.94
C LEU A 39 8.88 -4.07 22.12
N ASP A 40 10.00 -3.36 22.27
CA ASP A 40 10.08 -1.91 22.39
C ASP A 40 10.32 -1.19 21.04
N ALA A 41 10.32 -1.91 19.92
CA ALA A 41 10.52 -1.33 18.60
C ALA A 41 9.35 -0.43 18.15
N LEU A 42 8.13 -0.62 18.66
CA LEU A 42 6.99 0.17 18.22
C LEU A 42 7.00 1.57 18.84
N VAL A 43 7.23 2.58 18.00
CA VAL A 43 7.25 3.99 18.38
C VAL A 43 6.07 4.75 17.79
N PHE A 44 5.56 5.73 18.55
CA PHE A 44 4.36 6.50 18.19
C PHE A 44 4.70 7.96 17.92
N ALA A 45 3.99 8.55 16.95
CA ALA A 45 4.13 9.95 16.59
C ALA A 45 3.81 10.89 17.76
N LEU A 46 4.60 11.97 17.90
CA LEU A 46 4.37 13.00 18.90
C LEU A 46 3.10 13.80 18.57
N LYS A 47 2.13 13.83 19.48
CA LYS A 47 0.94 14.69 19.31
C LYS A 47 1.28 16.16 19.64
N PRO A 48 0.71 17.16 18.95
CA PRO A 48 -0.20 17.06 17.79
C PRO A 48 0.51 17.10 16.42
N ASN A 49 1.82 17.34 16.37
CA ASN A 49 2.53 17.73 15.13
C ASN A 49 3.17 16.57 14.34
N GLY A 50 3.11 15.35 14.88
CA GLY A 50 3.71 14.15 14.30
C GLY A 50 5.24 14.14 14.38
N TRP A 51 5.87 13.27 13.59
CA TRP A 51 7.32 13.17 13.46
C TRP A 51 7.93 14.38 12.75
N PRO A 52 9.02 14.97 13.28
CA PRO A 52 9.62 16.16 12.68
C PRO A 52 10.34 15.87 11.36
N ASP A 53 11.01 14.72 11.27
CA ASP A 53 12.11 14.48 10.32
C ASP A 53 11.78 13.46 9.21
N ILE A 54 10.56 13.43 8.67
CA ILE A 54 10.20 12.47 7.60
C ILE A 54 10.80 12.76 6.21
N ASN A 55 11.80 13.61 6.12
CA ASN A 55 12.43 14.05 4.87
C ASN A 55 11.40 14.60 3.84
N THR A 56 10.57 15.55 4.30
CA THR A 56 9.48 16.13 3.49
C THR A 56 9.92 16.71 2.15
N ALA A 57 11.16 17.22 2.04
CA ALA A 57 11.68 17.80 0.81
C ALA A 57 11.89 16.73 -0.28
N GLU A 58 12.43 15.58 0.09
CA GLU A 58 12.62 14.44 -0.82
C GLU A 58 11.29 13.80 -1.22
N LEU A 59 10.33 13.68 -0.30
CA LEU A 59 9.01 13.17 -0.66
C LEU A 59 8.31 14.08 -1.67
N ARG A 60 8.37 15.41 -1.47
CA ARG A 60 7.81 16.37 -2.43
C ARG A 60 8.52 16.34 -3.78
N SER A 61 9.85 16.18 -3.82
CA SER A 61 10.61 16.11 -5.08
C SER A 61 10.21 14.89 -5.92
N ARG A 62 9.72 13.82 -5.26
CA ARG A 62 9.18 12.60 -5.89
C ARG A 62 7.72 12.72 -6.34
N GLY A 63 7.07 13.86 -6.08
CA GLY A 63 5.67 14.10 -6.45
C GLY A 63 4.66 13.69 -5.38
N GLU A 64 5.12 13.42 -4.14
CA GLU A 64 4.21 13.01 -3.08
C GLU A 64 3.31 14.16 -2.60
N PRO A 65 1.99 13.95 -2.51
CA PRO A 65 1.07 15.00 -2.08
C PRO A 65 1.23 15.28 -0.57
N ASP A 66 1.01 16.54 -0.18
CA ASP A 66 1.15 16.98 1.22
C ASP A 66 0.25 16.19 2.20
N GLU A 67 -0.89 15.67 1.72
CA GLU A 67 -1.79 14.83 2.52
C GLU A 67 -1.12 13.52 2.95
N VAL A 68 -0.39 12.87 2.05
CA VAL A 68 0.35 11.64 2.30
C VAL A 68 1.52 11.90 3.22
N ILE A 69 2.27 12.97 2.97
CA ILE A 69 3.36 13.43 3.84
C ILE A 69 2.81 13.65 5.25
N ASN A 70 1.65 14.29 5.39
CA ASN A 70 1.00 14.51 6.68
C ASN A 70 0.52 13.20 7.33
N LEU A 71 0.04 12.23 6.56
CA LEU A 71 -0.28 10.90 7.08
C LEU A 71 0.98 10.19 7.61
N LEU A 72 2.05 10.12 6.82
CA LEU A 72 3.34 9.50 7.22
C LEU A 72 3.89 10.12 8.50
N ARG A 73 3.78 11.45 8.69
CA ARG A 73 4.17 12.10 9.96
C ARG A 73 3.45 11.55 11.19
N HIS A 74 2.30 10.89 11.03
CA HIS A 74 1.44 10.47 12.14
C HIS A 74 1.29 8.96 12.28
N LEU A 75 1.90 8.18 11.37
CA LEU A 75 1.95 6.74 11.51
C LEU A 75 2.87 6.34 12.69
N PRO A 76 2.59 5.22 13.36
CA PRO A 76 3.59 4.55 14.16
C PRO A 76 4.66 3.93 13.26
N TYR A 77 5.83 3.63 13.81
CA TYR A 77 6.92 2.97 13.11
C TYR A 77 7.57 1.88 13.95
N LEU A 78 8.19 0.90 13.29
CA LEU A 78 9.07 -0.06 13.93
C LEU A 78 10.50 0.51 13.91
N GLU A 79 10.92 1.06 15.04
CA GLU A 79 12.25 1.60 15.24
C GLU A 79 13.29 0.48 15.26
N HIS A 80 14.29 0.62 14.39
CA HIS A 80 15.44 -0.26 14.29
C HIS A 80 16.73 0.52 14.66
N PRO A 81 17.72 -0.09 15.35
CA PRO A 81 18.94 0.59 15.78
C PRO A 81 19.77 1.20 14.63
N SER A 82 19.81 0.50 13.49
CA SER A 82 20.39 1.03 12.26
C SER A 82 19.38 1.94 11.55
N ILE A 83 19.77 3.18 11.23
CA ILE A 83 18.95 4.15 10.49
C ILE A 83 18.51 3.59 9.13
N ARG A 84 19.41 2.91 8.41
CA ARG A 84 19.09 2.27 7.12
C ARG A 84 18.65 0.81 7.25
N GLY A 85 18.49 0.32 8.48
CA GLY A 85 17.91 -0.99 8.71
C GLY A 85 16.40 -0.92 8.81
N GLY A 86 15.77 -2.09 8.97
CA GLY A 86 14.35 -2.22 9.24
C GLY A 86 14.11 -3.60 9.85
N TRP A 87 12.98 -3.75 10.54
CA TRP A 87 12.56 -5.07 11.00
C TRP A 87 11.92 -5.81 9.83
N THR A 88 12.22 -7.11 9.73
CA THR A 88 11.60 -7.96 8.71
C THR A 88 10.09 -8.02 8.97
N ILE A 89 9.29 -7.59 8.00
CA ILE A 89 7.83 -7.57 8.07
C ILE A 89 7.24 -8.28 6.85
N ASP A 90 7.11 -9.60 6.96
CA ASP A 90 6.63 -10.50 5.90
C ASP A 90 6.34 -11.87 6.51
N SER A 91 5.28 -12.56 6.07
CA SER A 91 4.95 -13.93 6.51
C SER A 91 5.44 -15.04 5.55
N SER A 92 5.84 -14.66 4.34
CA SER A 92 6.09 -15.51 3.17
C SER A 92 7.52 -15.50 2.63
N SER A 93 8.33 -14.47 2.86
CA SER A 93 9.77 -14.50 2.53
C SER A 93 10.57 -13.55 3.43
N SER A 94 11.77 -13.95 3.83
CA SER A 94 12.64 -13.25 4.80
C SER A 94 13.24 -11.93 4.27
N SER A 95 12.56 -11.27 3.35
CA SER A 95 13.19 -10.40 2.36
C SER A 95 12.50 -9.04 2.24
N SER A 96 11.70 -8.64 3.23
CA SER A 96 11.00 -7.34 3.26
C SER A 96 11.23 -6.66 4.61
N SER A 97 11.69 -5.41 4.61
CA SER A 97 12.01 -4.66 5.84
C SER A 97 11.19 -3.37 5.96
N SER A 98 10.76 -3.05 7.18
CA SER A 98 10.00 -1.83 7.49
C SER A 98 10.79 -0.56 7.18
N ILE A 99 10.15 0.43 6.56
CA ILE A 99 10.79 1.72 6.28
C ILE A 99 10.65 2.67 7.46
N GLN A 100 11.77 3.19 7.95
CA GLN A 100 11.82 4.14 9.07
C GLN A 100 11.67 5.60 8.62
N TYR A 101 10.50 5.97 8.05
CA TYR A 101 10.27 7.35 7.59
C TYR A 101 10.47 8.38 8.70
N HIS A 102 10.12 8.06 9.95
CA HIS A 102 10.35 8.98 11.08
C HIS A 102 11.82 9.38 11.31
N LYS A 103 12.78 8.65 10.72
CA LYS A 103 14.22 8.96 10.72
C LYS A 103 14.71 9.59 9.41
N GLY A 104 13.79 9.99 8.54
CA GLY A 104 14.11 10.61 7.24
C GLY A 104 14.51 9.63 6.15
N VAL A 105 14.33 8.32 6.39
CA VAL A 105 14.52 7.29 5.37
C VAL A 105 13.38 7.38 4.36
N CYS A 106 13.70 7.28 3.08
CA CYS A 106 12.73 7.18 2.00
C CYS A 106 12.89 5.83 1.30
N TYR A 107 11.79 5.28 0.80
CA TYR A 107 11.77 4.06 0.01
C TYR A 107 12.68 4.15 -1.22
N ASN A 108 13.17 3.01 -1.70
CA ASN A 108 13.78 2.94 -3.02
C ASN A 108 12.73 3.22 -4.12
N ASN A 109 12.88 4.34 -4.84
CA ASN A 109 12.00 4.75 -5.93
C ASN A 109 12.56 4.42 -7.33
N ASN A 110 13.56 3.53 -7.42
CA ASN A 110 14.04 3.05 -8.70
C ASN A 110 12.86 2.39 -9.44
N PRO A 111 12.53 2.81 -10.67
CA PRO A 111 11.44 2.22 -11.46
C PRO A 111 11.59 0.72 -11.70
N ASP A 112 12.82 0.19 -11.67
CA ASP A 112 13.09 -1.25 -11.75
C ASP A 112 12.68 -2.01 -10.48
N SER A 113 12.60 -1.32 -9.34
CA SER A 113 12.20 -1.86 -8.04
C SER A 113 10.73 -1.58 -7.74
N ILE A 114 10.22 -0.41 -8.13
CA ILE A 114 8.82 -0.05 -7.94
C ILE A 114 8.32 0.73 -9.15
N LYS A 115 7.47 0.08 -9.93
CA LYS A 115 6.85 0.70 -11.10
C LYS A 115 5.78 1.69 -10.64
N SER A 116 5.62 2.78 -11.40
CA SER A 116 4.71 3.91 -11.19
C SER A 116 3.53 3.61 -10.26
N LEU A 117 3.67 3.93 -8.97
CA LEU A 117 2.61 3.74 -8.01
C LEU A 117 1.51 4.79 -8.20
N PRO A 118 0.23 4.42 -7.99
CA PRO A 118 -0.82 5.41 -7.81
C PRO A 118 -0.49 6.37 -6.67
N SER A 119 -0.92 7.63 -6.78
CA SER A 119 -0.68 8.68 -5.77
C SER A 119 -1.35 8.44 -4.41
N HIS A 120 -2.01 7.31 -4.22
CA HIS A 120 -2.62 6.89 -2.96
C HIS A 120 -1.94 5.66 -2.35
N ALA A 121 -0.99 5.01 -3.04
CA ALA A 121 -0.33 3.80 -2.55
C ALA A 121 1.11 4.10 -2.16
N PHE A 122 1.51 3.79 -0.93
CA PHE A 122 2.84 4.12 -0.41
C PHE A 122 3.58 2.94 0.20
N PRO A 123 4.86 2.74 -0.11
CA PRO A 123 5.65 1.69 0.52
C PRO A 123 5.81 1.97 2.02
N ILE A 124 5.40 1.04 2.88
CA ILE A 124 5.70 1.03 4.32
C ILE A 124 6.75 -0.04 4.68
N ALA A 125 7.01 -0.95 3.73
CA ALA A 125 8.15 -1.86 3.73
C ALA A 125 8.78 -1.89 2.34
N GLU A 126 10.07 -2.22 2.27
CA GLU A 126 10.76 -2.47 1.02
C GLU A 126 11.45 -3.83 1.01
N LEU A 127 11.56 -4.40 -0.18
CA LEU A 127 12.32 -5.62 -0.40
C LEU A 127 13.81 -5.40 -0.10
N THR A 128 14.44 -6.37 0.55
CA THR A 128 15.88 -6.42 0.81
C THR A 128 16.62 -7.32 -0.18
N ASP A 129 15.90 -8.18 -0.90
CA ASP A 129 16.41 -8.99 -2.01
C ASP A 129 15.30 -9.29 -3.04
N ARG A 130 15.64 -10.06 -4.08
CA ARG A 130 14.75 -10.33 -5.23
C ARG A 130 13.52 -11.17 -4.88
N GLU A 131 13.51 -11.89 -3.76
CA GLU A 131 12.38 -12.72 -3.31
C GLU A 131 11.44 -11.96 -2.37
N GLY A 132 11.80 -10.73 -2.00
CA GLY A 132 11.02 -9.85 -1.14
C GLY A 132 9.88 -9.12 -1.83
N CYS A 133 9.08 -8.47 -0.99
CA CYS A 133 7.94 -7.67 -1.37
C CYS A 133 8.07 -6.24 -0.81
N HIS A 134 7.59 -5.25 -1.57
CA HIS A 134 7.17 -4.00 -0.96
C HIS A 134 5.82 -4.23 -0.26
N LEU A 135 5.63 -3.66 0.93
CA LEU A 135 4.29 -3.55 1.51
C LEU A 135 3.73 -2.17 1.16
N LEU A 136 2.64 -2.13 0.41
CA LEU A 136 2.00 -0.90 -0.04
C LEU A 136 0.79 -0.59 0.84
N LEU A 137 0.81 0.55 1.50
CA LEU A 137 -0.34 1.12 2.18
C LEU A 137 -1.16 1.91 1.17
N ASP A 138 -2.37 1.42 0.88
CA ASP A 138 -3.39 2.19 0.19
C ASP A 138 -4.01 3.18 1.18
N THR A 139 -3.80 4.46 0.93
CA THR A 139 -4.31 5.55 1.75
C THR A 139 -5.78 5.87 1.47
N GLN A 140 -6.40 5.36 0.42
CA GLN A 140 -7.85 5.49 0.23
C GLN A 140 -8.61 4.47 1.07
N THR A 141 -8.08 3.26 1.19
CA THR A 141 -8.77 2.13 1.84
C THR A 141 -8.20 1.74 3.19
N GLY A 142 -6.96 2.15 3.51
CA GLY A 142 -6.21 1.71 4.69
C GLY A 142 -5.65 0.29 4.58
N ASN A 143 -5.78 -0.35 3.42
CA ASN A 143 -5.29 -1.71 3.20
C ASN A 143 -3.77 -1.74 3.01
N ILE A 144 -3.14 -2.80 3.49
CA ILE A 144 -1.73 -3.10 3.22
C ILE A 144 -1.69 -4.28 2.26
N THR A 145 -0.95 -4.16 1.16
CA THR A 145 -0.84 -5.17 0.11
C THR A 145 0.62 -5.48 -0.22
N ASP A 146 0.92 -6.75 -0.46
CA ASP A 146 2.24 -7.21 -0.88
C ASP A 146 2.45 -6.94 -2.37
N TYR A 147 3.56 -6.29 -2.72
CA TYR A 147 4.00 -6.04 -4.08
C TYR A 147 5.34 -6.71 -4.32
N ASN A 148 5.33 -7.85 -5.02
CA ASN A 148 6.54 -8.61 -5.36
C ASN A 148 7.07 -8.21 -6.74
N VAL A 149 8.34 -7.80 -6.81
CA VAL A 149 8.94 -7.33 -8.07
C VAL A 149 9.08 -8.44 -9.10
N MET A 150 9.29 -9.70 -8.70
CA MET A 150 9.43 -10.81 -9.65
C MET A 150 8.07 -11.29 -10.16
N ALA A 151 7.06 -11.40 -9.28
CA ALA A 151 5.69 -11.73 -9.68
C ALA A 151 5.06 -10.63 -10.54
N ASN A 152 5.42 -9.35 -10.30
CA ASN A 152 4.93 -8.19 -11.04
C ASN A 152 5.92 -7.68 -12.12
N GLY A 153 7.08 -8.34 -12.27
CA GLY A 153 8.19 -7.98 -13.16
C GLY A 153 8.50 -9.00 -14.25
N ILE A 154 7.80 -10.14 -14.26
CA ILE A 154 7.45 -10.77 -15.54
C ILE A 154 6.57 -9.73 -16.26
N GLU A 155 6.93 -9.36 -17.48
CA GLU A 155 6.23 -8.42 -18.35
C GLU A 155 4.71 -8.39 -18.07
N GLY A 156 4.21 -7.24 -17.59
CA GLY A 156 2.79 -6.94 -17.41
C GLY A 156 2.09 -7.62 -16.23
N ASN A 157 1.87 -6.88 -15.13
CA ASN A 157 0.58 -6.95 -14.45
C ASN A 157 0.24 -5.75 -13.55
N TRP A 158 0.43 -4.52 -14.06
CA TRP A 158 -0.47 -3.44 -13.65
C TRP A 158 -1.80 -3.52 -14.42
N ASP A 159 -1.79 -4.25 -15.55
CA ASP A 159 -2.98 -4.69 -16.26
C ASP A 159 -3.99 -5.34 -15.33
N ILE A 160 -3.61 -6.26 -14.42
CA ILE A 160 -4.63 -6.90 -13.57
C ILE A 160 -5.43 -5.90 -12.74
N TYR A 161 -4.84 -4.80 -12.28
CA TYR A 161 -5.57 -3.79 -11.50
C TYR A 161 -6.46 -2.92 -12.38
N GLU A 162 -5.98 -2.52 -13.56
CA GLU A 162 -6.79 -1.72 -14.48
C GLU A 162 -7.87 -2.58 -15.14
N VAL A 163 -7.54 -3.79 -15.58
CA VAL A 163 -8.47 -4.83 -16.03
C VAL A 163 -9.53 -5.10 -14.96
N TYR A 164 -9.12 -5.31 -13.71
CA TYR A 164 -10.06 -5.47 -12.59
C TYR A 164 -10.89 -4.21 -12.33
N GLY A 165 -10.31 -3.02 -12.53
CA GLY A 165 -11.00 -1.73 -12.54
C GLY A 165 -12.07 -1.64 -13.61
N ILE A 166 -11.77 -2.06 -14.85
CA ILE A 166 -12.71 -2.15 -15.97
C ILE A 166 -13.85 -3.10 -15.59
N TYR A 167 -13.54 -4.32 -15.11
CA TYR A 167 -14.57 -5.27 -14.65
C TYR A 167 -15.49 -4.66 -13.59
N LYS A 168 -14.93 -3.95 -12.60
CA LYS A 168 -15.73 -3.28 -11.54
C LYS A 168 -16.58 -2.14 -12.07
N ARG A 169 -16.05 -1.29 -12.97
CA ARG A 169 -16.80 -0.18 -13.60
C ARG A 169 -18.03 -0.70 -14.35
N HIS A 170 -17.90 -1.89 -14.93
CA HIS A 170 -18.97 -2.55 -15.67
C HIS A 170 -19.84 -3.49 -14.83
N GLY A 171 -19.69 -3.48 -13.50
CA GLY A 171 -20.63 -4.15 -12.59
C GLY A 171 -20.27 -5.58 -12.20
N TRP A 172 -19.05 -6.05 -12.47
CA TRP A 172 -18.56 -7.31 -11.93
C TRP A 172 -18.26 -7.17 -10.42
N PRO A 173 -18.57 -8.17 -9.56
CA PRO A 173 -19.09 -9.52 -9.86
C PRO A 173 -20.63 -9.63 -9.78
N GLU A 174 -21.34 -8.51 -9.77
CA GLU A 174 -22.79 -8.48 -9.58
C GLU A 174 -23.55 -8.90 -10.86
N ASN A 175 -24.85 -9.20 -10.72
CA ASN A 175 -25.70 -9.61 -11.84
C ASN A 175 -25.92 -8.50 -12.88
N SER A 176 -25.53 -7.26 -12.57
CA SER A 176 -25.57 -6.11 -13.46
C SER A 176 -24.34 -5.99 -14.37
N PHE A 177 -23.49 -7.03 -14.43
CA PHE A 177 -22.28 -6.99 -15.23
C PHE A 177 -22.57 -6.84 -16.74
N ASP A 178 -22.24 -5.67 -17.30
CA ASP A 178 -22.33 -5.42 -18.74
C ASP A 178 -21.09 -5.99 -19.44
N ARG A 179 -21.26 -7.18 -20.00
CA ARG A 179 -20.19 -7.90 -20.67
C ARG A 179 -19.75 -7.21 -21.96
N GLU A 180 -20.66 -6.58 -22.70
CA GLU A 180 -20.34 -6.03 -24.03
C GLU A 180 -19.56 -4.71 -23.88
N GLU A 181 -19.98 -3.86 -22.96
CA GLU A 181 -19.27 -2.60 -22.67
C GLU A 181 -17.92 -2.87 -22.00
N CYS A 182 -17.86 -3.80 -21.03
CA CYS A 182 -16.62 -4.25 -20.42
C CYS A 182 -15.63 -4.79 -21.45
N LYS A 183 -16.09 -5.60 -22.39
CA LYS A 183 -15.24 -6.17 -23.43
C LYS A 183 -14.69 -5.08 -24.35
N SER A 184 -15.51 -4.11 -24.74
CA SER A 184 -15.10 -3.03 -25.63
C SER A 184 -14.00 -2.15 -25.02
N GLU A 185 -14.15 -1.79 -23.74
CA GLU A 185 -13.14 -1.00 -23.01
C GLU A 185 -11.87 -1.82 -22.75
N LEU A 186 -12.00 -3.11 -22.40
CA LEU A 186 -10.87 -4.00 -22.21
C LEU A 186 -10.05 -4.17 -23.50
N GLU A 187 -10.71 -4.35 -24.64
CA GLU A 187 -10.04 -4.44 -25.92
C GLU A 187 -9.36 -3.13 -26.33
N GLN A 188 -9.92 -1.98 -25.97
CA GLN A 188 -9.28 -0.69 -26.21
C GLN A 188 -8.03 -0.52 -25.34
N TYR A 189 -8.14 -0.85 -24.06
CA TYR A 189 -7.03 -0.81 -23.12
C TYR A 189 -5.86 -1.70 -23.57
N LEU A 190 -6.15 -2.95 -23.97
CA LEU A 190 -5.13 -3.89 -24.45
C LEU A 190 -4.48 -3.41 -25.75
N ARG A 191 -5.22 -2.76 -26.65
CA ARG A 191 -4.66 -2.17 -27.88
C ARG A 191 -3.71 -1.00 -27.60
N ASP A 192 -4.00 -0.22 -26.57
CA ASP A 192 -3.20 0.95 -26.19
C ASP A 192 -1.96 0.56 -25.35
N ALA A 193 -1.95 -0.64 -24.77
CA ALA A 193 -0.87 -1.17 -23.93
C ALA A 193 0.25 -1.92 -24.71
N ASP A 194 -0.03 -2.40 -25.92
CA ASP A 194 0.98 -2.98 -26.82
C ASP A 194 1.80 -1.88 -27.52
N TYR A 195 3.06 -1.68 -27.10
CA TYR A 195 4.06 -0.81 -27.76
C TYR A 195 4.76 -1.49 -28.95
#